data_AF-X0ZUC4-F1
#
_entry.id   AF-X0ZUC4-F1
#
_cell.length_a   1.000
_cell.length_b   1.000
_cell.length_c   1.000
_cell.angle_alpha   90.00
_cell.angle_beta   90.00
_cell.angle_gamma   90.00
#
_symmetry.space_group_name_H-M   'P 1'
#
loop_
_entity.id
_entity.type
_entity.pdbx_description
1 polymer ?
#
loop_
_entity_poly.entity_id
_entity_poly.type
_entity_poly.pdbx_seq_one_letter_code
_entity_poly.pdbx_strand_id
1 'polypeptide(L)'
;MKQKLIKAWIFILILLFFPSLIFAQAQPQQEIPPEFGCAACGIFTGATIFIPIAIFVINIAILIWVARDAKNRGMANPVLWMLTAFFLSFIGLIIYLFSRPSGQLVQCQNCNNRKLE
;
A
#
# COMPACT_ATOMS: atom_id res chain seq x y z
N MET A 1 -1.95 -17.64 -12.32
CA MET A 1 -1.70 -16.19 -12.42
C MET A 1 -1.35 -15.51 -11.10
N LYS A 2 -2.01 -15.81 -9.96
CA LYS A 2 -1.72 -15.22 -8.63
C LYS A 2 -0.24 -15.29 -8.20
N GLN A 3 0.40 -16.44 -8.43
CA GLN A 3 1.82 -16.66 -8.14
C GLN A 3 2.75 -15.80 -9.00
N LYS A 4 2.38 -15.48 -10.25
CA LYS A 4 3.23 -14.69 -11.16
C LYS A 4 3.23 -13.20 -10.79
N LEU A 5 2.10 -12.69 -10.26
CA LEU A 5 1.96 -11.31 -9.80
C LEU A 5 2.63 -11.07 -8.45
N ILE A 6 2.50 -12.01 -7.51
CA ILE A 6 3.24 -11.99 -6.23
C ILE A 6 4.74 -12.08 -6.51
N LYS A 7 5.16 -12.97 -7.41
CA LYS A 7 6.58 -13.07 -7.81
C LYS A 7 7.05 -11.82 -8.53
N ALA A 8 6.26 -11.19 -9.40
CA ALA A 8 6.64 -9.94 -10.05
C ALA A 8 6.78 -8.79 -9.05
N TRP A 9 5.89 -8.68 -8.07
CA TRP A 9 5.98 -7.68 -7.00
C TRP A 9 7.16 -7.92 -6.07
N ILE A 10 7.39 -9.18 -5.67
CA ILE A 10 8.59 -9.56 -4.91
C ILE A 10 9.84 -9.27 -5.73
N PHE A 11 9.84 -9.55 -7.03
CA PHE A 11 10.97 -9.30 -7.92
C PHE A 11 11.25 -7.82 -8.10
N ILE A 12 10.21 -6.97 -8.22
CA ILE A 12 10.33 -5.50 -8.26
C ILE A 12 10.82 -4.94 -6.92
N LEU A 13 10.32 -5.48 -5.79
CA LEU A 13 10.82 -5.12 -4.45
C LEU A 13 12.29 -5.52 -4.26
N ILE A 14 12.69 -6.69 -4.76
CA ILE A 14 14.09 -7.16 -4.76
C ILE A 14 14.95 -6.29 -5.68
N LEU A 15 14.47 -5.91 -6.87
CA LEU A 15 15.17 -5.02 -7.82
C LEU A 15 15.37 -3.59 -7.29
N LEU A 16 14.49 -3.12 -6.41
CA LEU A 16 14.62 -1.82 -5.74
C LEU A 16 15.50 -1.89 -4.49
N PHE A 17 15.64 -3.07 -3.88
CA PHE A 17 16.47 -3.32 -2.69
C PHE A 17 17.91 -3.78 -3.02
N PHE A 18 18.13 -4.34 -4.22
CA PHE A 18 19.45 -4.76 -4.71
C PHE A 18 20.45 -3.61 -4.95
N PRO A 19 20.06 -2.43 -5.47
CA PRO A 19 21.00 -1.35 -5.74
C PRO A 19 21.64 -0.80 -4.46
N SER A 20 20.89 -0.69 -3.36
CA SER A 20 21.41 -0.21 -2.07
C SER A 20 22.46 -1.14 -1.47
N LEU A 21 22.37 -2.46 -1.72
CA LEU A 21 23.41 -3.42 -1.33
C LEU A 21 24.69 -3.27 -2.17
N ILE A 22 24.58 -2.93 -3.45
CA ILE A 22 25.74 -2.71 -4.34
C ILE A 22 26.44 -1.39 -4.01
N PHE A 23 25.69 -0.32 -3.71
CA PHE A 23 26.26 0.98 -3.35
C PHE A 23 27.01 0.96 -2.01
N ALA A 24 26.66 0.08 -1.07
CA ALA A 24 27.42 -0.09 0.18
C ALA A 24 28.83 -0.67 -0.04
N GLN A 25 29.06 -1.39 -1.14
CA GLN A 25 30.34 -2.03 -1.47
C GLN A 25 31.23 -1.12 -2.32
N ALA A 26 30.62 -0.12 -2.98
CA ALA A 26 31.28 0.76 -3.93
C ALA A 26 31.71 2.11 -3.35
N GLN A 27 31.48 2.36 -2.05
CA GLN A 27 31.90 3.62 -1.43
C GLN A 27 33.42 3.58 -1.20
N PRO A 28 34.24 4.40 -1.89
CA PRO A 28 35.64 4.56 -1.54
C PRO A 28 35.72 5.09 -0.10
N GLN A 29 36.75 4.71 0.67
CA GLN A 29 37.02 5.28 1.99
C GLN A 29 37.18 6.80 1.90
N GLN A 30 36.08 7.54 2.01
CA GLN A 30 36.08 8.97 2.28
C GLN A 30 36.09 9.15 3.79
N GLU A 31 37.10 9.83 4.30
CA GLU A 31 37.20 10.28 5.69
C GLU A 31 36.03 11.22 5.99
N ILE A 32 34.88 10.66 6.35
CA ILE A 32 33.71 11.42 6.78
C ILE A 32 33.95 11.75 8.26
N PRO A 33 33.87 13.03 8.67
CA PRO A 33 33.98 13.41 10.07
C PRO A 33 33.02 12.56 10.94
N PRO A 34 33.40 12.15 12.15
CA PRO A 34 32.61 11.23 12.98
C PRO A 34 31.19 11.74 13.27
N GLU A 35 30.98 13.05 13.20
CA GLU A 35 29.66 13.68 13.30
C GLU A 35 28.69 13.37 12.14
N PHE A 36 29.17 13.13 10.91
CA PHE A 36 28.33 12.88 9.73
C PHE A 36 28.16 11.39 9.40
N GLY A 37 29.12 10.54 9.81
CA GLY A 37 29.09 9.09 9.53
C GLY A 37 27.91 8.37 10.21
N CYS A 38 27.61 8.71 11.46
CA CYS A 38 26.53 8.08 12.22
C CYS A 38 25.13 8.47 11.72
N ALA A 39 24.96 9.70 11.23
CA ALA A 39 23.68 10.19 10.68
C ALA A 39 23.37 9.59 9.30
N ALA A 40 24.39 9.45 8.44
CA ALA A 40 24.21 8.88 7.12
C ALA A 40 23.88 7.37 7.17
N CYS A 41 24.53 6.61 8.06
CA CYS A 41 24.24 5.18 8.20
C CYS A 41 22.83 4.91 8.72
N GLY A 42 22.33 5.67 9.70
CA GLY A 42 20.99 5.45 10.28
C GLY A 42 19.84 5.80 9.33
N ILE A 43 19.97 6.89 8.56
CA ILE A 43 18.90 7.34 7.66
C ILE A 43 18.84 6.45 6.41
N PHE A 44 19.98 6.11 5.80
CA PHE A 44 19.97 5.26 4.60
C PHE A 44 19.60 3.80 4.91
N THR A 45 19.98 3.24 6.05
CA THR A 45 19.57 1.86 6.42
C THR A 45 18.14 1.79 6.97
N GLY A 46 17.70 2.78 7.74
CA GLY A 46 16.33 2.83 8.27
C GLY A 46 15.30 3.07 7.17
N ALA A 47 15.53 4.06 6.30
CA ALA A 47 14.57 4.43 5.25
C ALA A 47 14.42 3.33 4.18
N THR A 48 15.52 2.64 3.81
CA THR A 48 15.48 1.56 2.81
C THR A 48 14.63 0.36 3.24
N ILE A 49 14.49 0.11 4.54
CA ILE A 49 13.67 -0.97 5.09
C ILE A 49 12.25 -0.48 5.43
N PHE A 50 12.12 0.70 6.04
CA PHE A 50 10.80 1.21 6.46
C PHE A 50 9.90 1.64 5.30
N ILE A 51 10.46 2.25 4.24
CA ILE A 51 9.68 2.72 3.09
C ILE A 51 8.93 1.58 2.38
N PRO A 52 9.55 0.44 2.00
CA PRO A 52 8.82 -0.64 1.33
C PRO A 52 7.77 -1.29 2.25
N ILE A 53 8.04 -1.38 3.55
CA ILE A 53 7.07 -1.89 4.53
C ILE A 53 5.85 -0.95 4.61
N ALA A 54 6.07 0.37 4.70
CA ALA A 54 4.99 1.34 4.75
C ALA A 54 4.12 1.29 3.47
N ILE A 55 4.74 1.21 2.29
CA ILE A 55 4.02 1.08 1.01
C ILE A 55 3.20 -0.21 0.97
N PHE A 56 3.75 -1.32 1.46
CA PHE A 56 3.02 -2.59 1.53
C PHE A 56 1.79 -2.50 2.45
N VAL A 57 1.95 -1.93 3.64
CA VAL A 57 0.85 -1.73 4.60
C VAL A 57 -0.24 -0.83 4.01
N ILE A 58 0.13 0.26 3.35
CA ILE A 58 -0.83 1.18 2.69
C ILE A 58 -1.64 0.46 1.62
N ASN A 59 -1.02 -0.38 0.79
CA ASN A 59 -1.72 -1.15 -0.24
C ASN A 59 -2.76 -2.10 0.36
N ILE A 60 -2.41 -2.82 1.43
CA ILE A 60 -3.33 -3.71 2.13
C ILE A 60 -4.46 -2.89 2.81
N ALA A 61 -4.12 -1.77 3.43
CA ALA A 61 -5.10 -0.88 4.06
C ALA A 61 -6.13 -0.37 3.05
N ILE A 62 -5.72 0.02 1.85
CA ILE A 62 -6.62 0.44 0.76
C ILE A 62 -7.57 -0.69 0.37
N LEU A 63 -7.10 -1.93 0.22
CA LEU A 63 -7.95 -3.07 -0.13
C LEU A 63 -9.02 -3.34 0.94
N ILE A 64 -8.62 -3.36 2.20
CA ILE A 64 -9.53 -3.54 3.34
C ILE A 64 -10.54 -2.39 3.41
N TRP A 65 -10.08 -1.16 3.15
CA TRP A 65 -10.91 0.03 3.12
C TRP A 65 -11.98 -0.06 2.04
N VAL A 66 -11.63 -0.42 0.79
CA VAL A 66 -12.61 -0.59 -0.31
C VAL A 66 -13.65 -1.64 0.06
N ALA A 67 -13.23 -2.77 0.62
CA ALA A 67 -14.16 -3.84 1.02
C ALA A 67 -15.14 -3.38 2.10
N ARG A 68 -14.65 -2.64 3.10
CA ARG A 68 -15.46 -2.12 4.21
C ARG A 68 -16.38 -0.99 3.75
N ASP A 69 -15.89 -0.11 2.88
CA ASP A 69 -16.68 0.98 2.31
C ASP A 69 -17.81 0.43 1.44
N ALA A 70 -17.55 -0.57 0.59
CA ALA A 70 -18.58 -1.21 -0.23
C ALA A 70 -19.66 -1.91 0.61
N LYS A 71 -19.26 -2.58 1.70
CA LYS A 71 -20.19 -3.21 2.65
C LYS A 71 -21.06 -2.19 3.37
N ASN A 72 -20.46 -1.13 3.90
CA ASN A 72 -21.17 -0.06 4.60
C ASN A 72 -22.13 0.69 3.66
N ARG A 73 -21.88 0.62 2.35
CA ARG A 73 -22.72 1.27 1.35
C ARG A 73 -23.82 0.39 0.78
N GLY A 74 -23.92 -0.86 1.23
CA GLY A 74 -24.93 -1.80 0.75
C GLY A 74 -24.80 -2.13 -0.74
N MET A 75 -23.62 -1.90 -1.35
CA MET A 75 -23.44 -2.18 -2.78
C MET A 75 -23.46 -3.68 -3.03
N ALA A 76 -24.14 -4.09 -4.11
CA ALA A 76 -24.19 -5.49 -4.52
C ALA A 76 -22.76 -6.03 -4.71
N ASN A 77 -22.47 -7.15 -4.04
CA ASN A 77 -21.20 -7.87 -4.14
C ASN A 77 -19.95 -7.02 -3.79
N PRO A 78 -19.73 -6.69 -2.50
CA PRO A 78 -18.54 -5.95 -2.05
C PRO A 78 -17.21 -6.63 -2.42
N VAL A 79 -17.23 -7.95 -2.62
CA VAL A 79 -16.07 -8.72 -3.07
C VAL A 79 -15.68 -8.34 -4.50
N LEU A 80 -16.64 -8.04 -5.40
CA LEU A 80 -16.34 -7.63 -6.77
C LEU A 80 -15.62 -6.29 -6.80
N TRP A 81 -16.06 -5.33 -5.99
CA TRP A 81 -15.38 -4.03 -5.85
C TRP A 81 -13.96 -4.17 -5.32
N MET A 82 -13.75 -5.06 -4.36
CA MET A 82 -12.42 -5.40 -3.85
C MET A 82 -11.54 -6.03 -4.94
N LEU A 83 -12.13 -6.88 -5.78
CA LEU A 83 -11.43 -7.55 -6.87
C LEU A 83 -11.04 -6.57 -7.98
N THR A 84 -11.92 -5.64 -8.34
CA THR A 84 -11.62 -4.57 -9.30
C THR A 84 -10.50 -3.66 -8.79
N ALA A 85 -10.57 -3.23 -7.52
CA ALA A 85 -9.49 -2.46 -6.89
C ALA A 85 -8.17 -3.26 -6.79
N PHE A 86 -8.23 -4.59 -6.68
CA PHE A 86 -7.04 -5.44 -6.68
C PHE A 86 -6.41 -5.59 -8.08
N PHE A 87 -7.21 -5.82 -9.12
CA PHE A 87 -6.70 -6.03 -10.48
C PHE A 87 -6.24 -4.75 -11.15
N LEU A 88 -6.96 -3.64 -10.94
CA LEU A 88 -6.65 -2.36 -11.55
C LEU A 88 -5.86 -1.44 -10.60
N SER A 89 -5.58 -1.89 -9.36
CA SER A 89 -4.83 -1.15 -8.33
C SER A 89 -5.35 0.30 -8.22
N PHE A 90 -4.49 1.29 -8.49
CA PHE A 90 -4.82 2.71 -8.49
C PHE A 90 -5.97 3.06 -9.45
N ILE A 91 -5.98 2.50 -10.65
CA ILE A 91 -7.05 2.74 -11.64
C ILE A 91 -8.37 2.15 -11.13
N GLY A 92 -8.33 1.00 -10.47
CA GLY A 92 -9.50 0.36 -9.88
C GLY A 92 -10.07 1.18 -8.72
N LEU A 93 -9.21 1.82 -7.93
CA LEU A 93 -9.59 2.74 -6.87
C LEU A 93 -10.28 3.99 -7.45
N ILE A 94 -9.74 4.57 -8.52
CA ILE A 94 -10.36 5.73 -9.19
C ILE A 94 -11.76 5.35 -9.69
N ILE A 95 -11.88 4.24 -10.42
CA ILE A 95 -13.19 3.76 -10.92
C ILE A 95 -14.16 3.53 -9.76
N TYR A 96 -13.68 2.91 -8.67
CA TYR A 96 -14.47 2.70 -7.46
C TYR A 96 -15.01 4.03 -6.90
N LEU A 97 -14.14 5.04 -6.73
CA LEU A 97 -14.56 6.35 -6.24
C LEU A 97 -15.63 7.01 -7.12
N PHE A 98 -15.52 6.89 -8.44
CA PHE A 98 -16.51 7.45 -9.36
C PHE A 98 -17.84 6.69 -9.37
N SER A 99 -17.80 5.35 -9.22
CA SER A 99 -19.01 4.52 -9.15
C SER A 99 -19.76 4.63 -7.81
N ARG A 100 -19.12 5.23 -6.81
CA ARG A 100 -19.60 5.25 -5.43
C ARG A 100 -20.85 6.14 -5.35
N PRO A 101 -21.99 5.62 -4.82
CA PRO A 101 -23.18 6.45 -4.62
C PRO A 101 -22.87 7.54 -3.58
N SER A 102 -23.21 8.79 -3.90
CA SER A 102 -23.06 9.92 -2.98
C SER A 102 -24.18 9.92 -1.92
N GLY A 103 -23.81 10.00 -0.65
CA GLY A 103 -24.76 10.05 0.47
C GLY A 103 -24.09 9.82 1.83
N GLN A 104 -24.74 10.29 2.89
CA GLN A 104 -24.25 10.18 4.27
C GLN A 104 -24.48 8.77 4.80
N LEU A 105 -23.52 8.25 5.57
CA LEU A 105 -23.64 6.94 6.21
C LEU A 105 -24.35 7.12 7.57
N VAL A 106 -25.62 6.77 7.65
CA VAL A 106 -26.37 6.72 8.92
C VAL A 106 -26.26 5.37 9.60
N GLN A 107 -26.44 5.39 10.91
CA GLN A 107 -26.47 4.19 11.73
C GLN A 107 -27.87 3.58 11.69
N CYS A 108 -27.97 2.31 11.30
CA CYS A 108 -29.23 1.58 11.29
C CYS A 108 -29.68 1.33 12.74
N GLN A 109 -30.88 1.79 13.11
CA GLN A 109 -31.41 1.61 14.46
C GLN A 109 -31.76 0.15 14.79
N ASN A 110 -31.95 -0.71 13.78
CA ASN A 110 -32.30 -2.11 13.99
C ASN A 110 -31.08 -3.02 14.23
N CYS A 111 -29.92 -2.72 13.62
CA CYS A 111 -28.75 -3.60 13.66
C CYS A 111 -27.42 -2.90 13.95
N ASN A 112 -27.43 -1.60 14.27
CA ASN A 112 -26.25 -0.77 14.55
C ASN A 112 -25.17 -0.73 13.45
N ASN A 113 -25.45 -1.23 12.25
CA ASN A 113 -24.53 -1.14 11.11
C ASN A 113 -24.67 0.21 10.38
N ARG A 114 -23.58 0.63 9.72
CA ARG A 114 -23.55 1.83 8.86
C ARG A 114 -24.20 1.47 7.51
N LYS A 115 -25.18 2.27 7.07
CA LYS A 115 -25.82 2.18 5.74
C LYS A 115 -25.88 3.57 5.10
N LEU A 116 -26.03 3.67 3.78
CA LEU A 116 -26.46 4.94 3.19
C LEU A 116 -27.86 5.31 3.71
N GLU A 117 -28.10 6.62 3.89
CA GLU A 117 -29.44 7.18 4.09
C GLU A 117 -30.44 6.72 3.02
#